data_AF-A0A7X8QS55-F1
#
_entry.id   AF-A0A7X8QS55-F1
#
_cell.length_a   1.000
_cell.length_b   1.000
_cell.length_c   1.000
_cell.angle_alpha   90.00
_cell.angle_beta   90.00
_cell.angle_gamma   90.00
#
_symmetry.space_group_name_H-M   'P 1'
#
loop_
_entity.id
_entity.type
_entity.pdbx_description
1 polymer ?
#
loop_
_entity_poly.entity_id
_entity_poly.type
_entity_poly.pdbx_seq_one_letter_code
_entity_poly.pdbx_strand_id
1 'polypeptide(L)'
;MKIVFLFIDGIGLRPPSADNPVNSGVCPHFCRLIEKNGLAIDACLDMEGLPQSATGQSALYTGVNAAHHMGRHMEGFPGPTLRSLINEDNIFLKLRRLGLQSKFADAYAADSVEEIGARRFKSVTTVMSLTCPEVFSFQEDMISNQAVFHDITRESLLTKGYTGPVIKPADAAEHLVQLSLAYDFTLFEFFQSDLAGHSGKMEEAERCLSTLDAFIGPLVEMAHDFNIFLVIASDHGNIEDMSVKSHTRNPVPFIACGEGANKFLSGITSITDVTPRIVNAM
;
A
#
# COMPACT_ATOMS: atom_id res chain seq x y z
N MET A 1 11.73 14.67 8.81
CA MET A 1 10.92 14.69 7.56
C MET A 1 9.74 13.78 7.78
N LYS A 2 8.53 14.15 7.36
CA LYS A 2 7.36 13.28 7.45
C LYS A 2 7.22 12.46 6.17
N ILE A 3 7.03 11.15 6.28
CA ILE A 3 6.80 10.26 5.13
C ILE A 3 5.41 9.68 5.21
N VAL A 4 4.64 9.82 4.13
CA VAL A 4 3.45 9.01 3.87
C VAL A 4 3.83 7.95 2.86
N PHE A 5 3.67 6.68 3.24
CA PHE A 5 3.82 5.55 2.34
C PHE A 5 2.45 5.00 1.96
N LEU A 6 2.09 5.18 0.69
CA LEU A 6 0.90 4.62 0.06
C LEU A 6 1.26 3.28 -0.59
N PHE A 7 0.86 2.18 0.05
CA PHE A 7 1.00 0.86 -0.54
C PHE A 7 -0.26 0.54 -1.36
N ILE A 8 -0.10 0.23 -2.64
CA ILE A 8 -1.20 -0.10 -3.55
C ILE A 8 -1.00 -1.54 -4.02
N ASP A 9 -1.91 -2.44 -3.64
CA ASP A 9 -1.78 -3.88 -3.92
C ASP A 9 -2.13 -4.18 -5.39
N GLY A 10 -1.33 -5.02 -6.05
CA GLY A 10 -1.66 -5.54 -7.39
C GLY A 10 -1.63 -4.54 -8.55
N ILE A 11 -0.69 -3.59 -8.58
CA ILE A 11 -0.47 -2.70 -9.74
C ILE A 11 0.91 -2.93 -10.36
N GLY A 12 0.93 -3.42 -11.59
CA GLY A 12 2.12 -3.50 -12.43
C GLY A 12 2.18 -2.40 -13.47
N LEU A 13 3.29 -2.38 -14.23
CA LEU A 13 3.54 -1.46 -15.31
C LEU A 13 3.57 -2.20 -16.64
N ARG A 14 2.63 -1.84 -17.52
CA ARG A 14 2.52 -2.37 -18.88
C ARG A 14 2.24 -1.20 -19.84
N PRO A 15 2.72 -1.25 -21.09
CA PRO A 15 2.35 -0.27 -22.10
C PRO A 15 0.83 -0.13 -22.25
N PRO A 16 0.31 1.04 -22.65
CA PRO A 16 -1.12 1.23 -22.87
C PRO A 16 -1.70 0.24 -23.87
N SER A 17 -2.80 -0.41 -23.50
CA SER A 17 -3.53 -1.37 -24.31
C SER A 17 -5.01 -1.41 -23.92
N ALA A 18 -5.87 -1.99 -24.77
CA ALA A 18 -7.32 -2.02 -24.53
C ALA A 18 -7.74 -2.83 -23.30
N ASP A 19 -6.88 -3.76 -22.86
CA ASP A 19 -7.01 -4.60 -21.67
C ASP A 19 -6.26 -4.06 -20.44
N ASN A 20 -5.66 -2.86 -20.55
CA ASN A 20 -4.94 -2.20 -19.46
C ASN A 20 -5.75 -0.98 -18.95
N PRO A 21 -6.46 -1.10 -17.81
CA PRO A 21 -7.26 -0.02 -17.24
C PRO A 21 -6.40 1.07 -16.58
N VAL A 22 -5.10 0.82 -16.36
CA VAL A 22 -4.16 1.83 -15.85
C VAL A 22 -3.75 2.75 -16.99
N ASN A 23 -4.62 3.72 -17.30
CA ASN A 23 -4.39 4.69 -18.37
C ASN A 23 -4.93 6.09 -18.00
N SER A 24 -4.45 7.11 -18.72
CA SER A 24 -4.75 8.51 -18.43
C SER A 24 -6.21 8.92 -18.64
N GLY A 25 -7.03 8.09 -19.29
CA GLY A 25 -8.47 8.31 -19.40
C GLY A 25 -9.23 7.93 -18.13
N VAL A 26 -8.66 7.03 -17.32
CA VAL A 26 -9.27 6.47 -16.10
C VAL A 26 -8.62 7.04 -14.84
N CYS A 27 -7.28 7.05 -14.80
CA CYS A 27 -6.49 7.51 -13.65
C CYS A 27 -5.38 8.51 -14.07
N PRO A 28 -5.76 9.72 -14.54
CA PRO A 28 -4.83 10.73 -15.03
C PRO A 28 -3.81 11.24 -13.99
N HIS A 29 -4.17 11.37 -12.71
CA HIS A 29 -3.23 11.83 -11.67
C HIS A 29 -2.19 10.75 -11.41
N PHE A 30 -2.61 9.49 -11.25
CA PHE A 30 -1.71 8.38 -10.99
C PHE A 30 -0.77 8.10 -12.18
N CYS A 31 -1.29 8.09 -13.41
CA CYS A 31 -0.44 7.92 -14.61
C CYS A 31 0.63 9.02 -14.72
N ARG A 32 0.29 10.27 -14.38
CA ARG A 32 1.24 11.38 -14.36
C ARG A 32 2.34 11.18 -13.31
N LEU A 33 2.00 10.63 -12.15
CA LEU A 33 2.99 10.31 -11.11
C LEU A 33 3.94 9.20 -11.59
N ILE A 34 3.41 8.13 -12.20
CA ILE A 34 4.23 7.06 -12.77
C ILE A 34 5.24 7.65 -13.77
N GLU A 35 4.78 8.51 -14.69
CA GLU A 35 5.61 9.09 -15.74
C GLU A 35 6.68 10.06 -15.18
N LYS A 36 6.32 10.92 -14.24
CA LYS A 36 7.18 12.03 -13.80
C LYS A 36 8.01 11.75 -12.55
N ASN A 37 7.53 10.84 -11.71
CA ASN A 37 8.03 10.62 -10.35
C ASN A 37 8.29 9.13 -10.06
N GLY A 38 8.05 8.25 -11.02
CA GLY A 38 8.12 6.81 -10.87
C GLY A 38 9.38 6.17 -11.45
N LEU A 39 9.73 5.02 -10.88
CA LEU A 39 10.62 4.01 -11.45
C LEU A 39 9.88 2.69 -11.55
N ALA A 40 10.25 1.88 -12.54
CA ALA A 40 9.83 0.48 -12.64
C ALA A 40 10.83 -0.37 -11.83
N ILE A 41 10.34 -1.14 -10.86
CA ILE A 41 11.17 -2.00 -10.01
C ILE A 41 10.70 -3.45 -10.06
N ASP A 42 11.61 -4.38 -9.78
CA ASP A 42 11.34 -5.82 -9.81
C ASP A 42 10.52 -6.30 -8.60
N ALA A 43 9.46 -7.03 -8.90
CA ALA A 43 8.62 -7.76 -7.95
C ALA A 43 8.81 -9.28 -8.03
N CYS A 44 9.60 -9.80 -8.99
CA CYS A 44 9.80 -11.24 -9.17
C CYS A 44 10.75 -11.85 -8.13
N LEU A 45 11.58 -11.03 -7.48
CA LEU A 45 12.45 -11.44 -6.38
C LEU A 45 13.42 -12.56 -6.77
N ASP A 46 13.85 -12.60 -8.03
CA ASP A 46 14.70 -13.66 -8.60
C ASP A 46 14.19 -15.07 -8.27
N MET A 47 12.86 -15.24 -8.25
CA MET A 47 12.20 -16.49 -7.91
C MET A 47 11.27 -16.92 -9.04
N GLU A 48 11.33 -18.21 -9.39
CA GLU A 48 10.42 -18.79 -10.38
C GLU A 48 8.95 -18.71 -9.93
N GLY A 49 8.07 -18.58 -10.91
CA GLY A 49 6.63 -18.42 -10.69
C GLY A 49 6.18 -16.96 -10.78
N LEU A 50 4.91 -16.75 -10.46
CA LEU A 50 4.32 -15.41 -10.40
C LEU A 50 4.59 -14.80 -9.01
N PRO A 51 4.94 -13.51 -8.92
CA PRO A 51 4.88 -12.76 -7.67
C PRO A 51 3.54 -12.97 -6.95
N GLN A 52 3.55 -12.98 -5.62
CA GLN A 52 2.35 -13.22 -4.79
C GLN A 52 2.37 -12.35 -3.54
N SER A 53 1.19 -11.93 -3.07
CA SER A 53 1.05 -10.91 -2.02
C SER A 53 1.72 -11.28 -0.70
N ALA A 54 1.64 -12.54 -0.24
CA ALA A 54 2.22 -12.88 1.06
C ALA A 54 3.75 -12.72 1.06
N THR A 55 4.43 -13.15 0.00
CA THR A 55 5.87 -12.96 -0.17
C THR A 55 6.23 -11.55 -0.62
N GLY A 56 5.43 -10.93 -1.50
CA GLY A 56 5.66 -9.58 -2.02
C GLY A 56 5.59 -8.54 -0.92
N GLN A 57 4.47 -8.47 -0.19
CA GLN A 57 4.32 -7.59 0.97
C GLN A 57 5.37 -7.87 2.05
N SER A 58 5.66 -9.14 2.35
CA SER A 58 6.70 -9.46 3.34
C SER A 58 8.06 -8.94 2.88
N ALA A 59 8.41 -9.07 1.61
CA ALA A 59 9.67 -8.56 1.09
C ALA A 59 9.73 -7.03 1.15
N LEU A 60 8.63 -6.39 0.74
CA LEU A 60 8.49 -4.95 0.74
C LEU A 60 8.64 -4.36 2.15
N TYR A 61 7.98 -4.93 3.16
CA TYR A 61 7.95 -4.41 4.54
C TYR A 61 9.15 -4.82 5.40
N THR A 62 9.88 -5.88 5.05
CA THR A 62 11.05 -6.34 5.82
C THR A 62 12.38 -5.92 5.17
N GLY A 63 12.38 -5.72 3.85
CA GLY A 63 13.58 -5.58 3.03
C GLY A 63 14.31 -6.91 2.78
N VAL A 64 13.72 -8.05 3.15
CA VAL A 64 14.28 -9.38 2.93
C VAL A 64 13.61 -10.02 1.73
N ASN A 65 14.35 -10.72 0.87
CA ASN A 65 13.75 -11.50 -0.21
C ASN A 65 12.96 -12.71 0.38
N ALA A 66 11.67 -12.48 0.66
CA ALA A 66 10.80 -13.45 1.32
C ALA A 66 10.47 -14.64 0.42
N ALA A 67 10.40 -14.45 -0.90
CA ALA A 67 10.18 -15.56 -1.85
C ALA A 67 11.37 -16.53 -1.83
N HIS A 68 12.60 -16.01 -1.85
CA HIS A 68 13.81 -16.81 -1.68
C HIS A 68 13.88 -17.47 -0.30
N HIS A 69 13.50 -16.77 0.77
CA HIS A 69 13.41 -17.36 2.11
C HIS A 69 12.43 -18.53 2.18
N MET A 70 11.32 -18.45 1.46
CA MET A 70 10.31 -19.52 1.36
C MET A 70 10.64 -20.59 0.31
N GLY A 71 11.62 -20.34 -0.56
CA GLY A 71 11.93 -21.17 -1.73
C GLY A 71 10.87 -21.13 -2.83
N ARG A 72 9.89 -20.22 -2.75
CA ARG A 72 8.82 -19.99 -3.74
C ARG A 72 8.01 -18.75 -3.37
N HIS A 73 7.23 -18.25 -4.32
CA HIS A 73 6.17 -17.28 -4.05
C HIS A 73 5.00 -17.90 -3.25
N MET A 74 4.41 -17.09 -2.37
CA MET A 74 3.29 -17.50 -1.49
C MET A 74 2.13 -16.53 -1.62
N GLU A 75 0.94 -17.06 -1.95
CA GLU A 75 -0.31 -16.30 -2.03
C GLU A 75 -1.03 -16.20 -0.66
N GLY A 76 -1.99 -15.28 -0.56
CA GLY A 76 -2.90 -15.17 0.57
C GLY A 76 -2.24 -14.70 1.88
N PHE A 77 -2.62 -15.32 2.99
CA PHE A 77 -2.16 -14.92 4.32
C PHE A 77 -0.78 -15.52 4.67
N PRO A 78 0.13 -14.79 5.35
CA PRO A 78 1.42 -15.32 5.75
C PRO A 78 1.27 -16.53 6.68
N GLY A 79 1.91 -17.64 6.31
CA GLY A 79 2.07 -18.83 7.14
C GLY A 79 3.10 -18.64 8.27
N PRO A 80 3.32 -19.65 9.14
CA PRO A 80 4.19 -19.52 10.32
C PRO A 80 5.61 -19.01 10.02
N THR A 81 6.24 -19.50 8.94
CA THR A 81 7.59 -19.08 8.54
C THR A 81 7.64 -17.60 8.19
N LEU A 82 6.74 -17.13 7.30
CA LEU A 82 6.65 -15.70 6.96
C LEU A 82 6.30 -14.84 8.18
N ARG A 83 5.43 -15.31 9.07
CA ARG A 83 5.14 -14.60 10.32
C ARG A 83 6.37 -14.46 11.21
N SER A 84 7.22 -15.49 11.31
CA SER A 84 8.49 -15.38 12.04
C SER A 84 9.35 -14.28 11.44
N LEU A 85 9.54 -14.31 10.11
CA LEU A 85 10.32 -13.32 9.38
C LEU A 85 9.82 -11.88 9.64
N ILE A 86 8.50 -11.66 9.52
CA ILE A 86 7.87 -10.35 9.74
C ILE A 86 8.01 -9.90 11.21
N ASN A 87 7.87 -10.84 12.16
CA ASN A 87 7.94 -10.53 13.59
C ASN A 87 9.36 -10.23 14.07
N GLU A 88 10.38 -10.78 13.41
CA GLU A 88 11.79 -10.53 13.72
C GLU A 88 12.21 -9.12 13.31
N ASP A 89 11.81 -8.69 12.11
CA ASP A 89 12.17 -7.37 11.59
C ASP A 89 11.19 -6.90 10.51
N ASN A 90 10.74 -5.65 10.62
CA ASN A 90 9.86 -5.00 9.66
C ASN A 90 9.98 -3.48 9.76
N ILE A 91 9.39 -2.74 8.83
CA ILE A 91 9.50 -1.28 8.77
C ILE A 91 9.08 -0.59 10.08
N PHE A 92 7.99 -0.98 10.72
CA PHE A 92 7.58 -0.37 12.00
C PHE A 92 8.56 -0.69 13.13
N LEU A 93 9.08 -1.91 13.22
CA LEU A 93 10.11 -2.26 14.19
C LEU A 93 11.40 -1.46 13.94
N LYS A 94 11.83 -1.32 12.68
CA LYS A 94 13.02 -0.55 12.30
C LYS A 94 12.88 0.92 12.68
N LEU A 95 11.75 1.54 12.35
CA LEU A 95 11.47 2.94 12.68
C LEU A 95 11.34 3.16 14.20
N ARG A 96 10.70 2.24 14.91
CA ARG A 96 10.63 2.28 16.38
C ARG A 96 12.02 2.21 17.01
N ARG A 97 12.95 1.39 16.48
CA ARG A 97 14.34 1.33 16.96
C ARG A 97 15.10 2.65 16.75
N LEU A 98 14.69 3.47 15.78
CA LEU A 98 15.20 4.82 15.57
C LEU A 98 14.51 5.88 16.46
N GLY A 99 13.52 5.49 17.28
CA GLY A 99 12.74 6.41 18.11
C GLY A 99 11.67 7.20 17.36
N LEU A 100 11.35 6.80 16.12
CA LEU A 100 10.38 7.48 15.26
C LEU A 100 8.95 6.98 15.54
N GLN A 101 7.99 7.90 15.46
CA GLN A 101 6.57 7.58 15.64
C GLN A 101 5.94 7.19 14.31
N SER A 102 5.29 6.03 14.30
CA SER A 102 4.64 5.47 13.11
C SER A 102 3.14 5.29 13.32
N LYS A 103 2.37 5.35 12.22
CA LYS A 103 0.94 5.05 12.22
C LYS A 103 0.56 4.20 11.01
N PHE A 104 -0.35 3.25 11.21
CA PHE A 104 -1.07 2.57 10.14
C PHE A 104 -2.45 3.22 10.01
N ALA A 105 -2.66 3.92 8.89
CA ALA A 105 -3.80 4.78 8.67
C ALA A 105 -5.11 4.02 8.44
N ASP A 106 -5.02 2.77 7.96
CA ASP A 106 -6.17 1.91 7.75
C ASP A 106 -6.88 1.61 9.07
N ALA A 107 -8.12 2.09 9.18
CA ALA A 107 -8.99 1.74 10.28
C ALA A 107 -9.47 0.29 10.17
N TYR A 108 -9.26 -0.46 11.24
CA TYR A 108 -9.96 -1.72 11.42
C TYR A 108 -11.36 -1.44 11.94
N ALA A 109 -12.36 -2.12 11.36
CA ALA A 109 -13.65 -2.31 12.01
C ALA A 109 -13.46 -3.28 13.19
N ALA A 110 -12.86 -2.77 14.25
CA ALA A 110 -12.46 -3.43 15.49
C ALA A 110 -12.32 -2.35 16.58
N ASP A 111 -12.41 -2.78 17.84
CA ASP A 111 -12.31 -1.86 18.99
C ASP A 111 -10.98 -2.00 19.76
N SER A 112 -10.18 -3.02 19.46
CA SER A 112 -8.94 -3.30 20.19
C SER A 112 -7.92 -4.12 19.42
N VAL A 113 -6.66 -4.05 19.85
CA VAL A 113 -5.57 -4.87 19.30
C VAL A 113 -5.80 -6.35 19.63
N GLU A 114 -6.37 -6.67 20.78
CA GLU A 114 -6.69 -8.02 21.21
C GLU A 114 -7.69 -8.69 20.27
N GLU A 115 -8.72 -7.96 19.85
CA GLU A 115 -9.70 -8.45 18.89
C GLU A 115 -9.04 -8.75 17.54
N ILE A 116 -8.22 -7.84 17.02
CA ILE A 116 -7.46 -8.03 15.76
C ILE A 116 -6.50 -9.23 15.91
N GLY A 117 -5.82 -9.32 17.05
CA GLY A 117 -4.90 -10.39 17.41
C GLY A 117 -5.58 -11.76 17.51
N ALA A 118 -6.87 -11.81 17.86
CA ALA A 118 -7.65 -13.04 17.92
C ALA A 118 -8.17 -13.52 16.55
N ARG A 119 -8.13 -12.67 15.50
CA ARG A 119 -8.64 -13.04 14.16
C ARG A 119 -7.88 -14.25 13.61
N ARG A 120 -8.62 -15.23 13.07
CA ARG A 120 -8.04 -16.45 12.48
C ARG A 120 -7.08 -16.13 11.33
N PHE A 121 -7.52 -15.24 10.44
CA PHE A 121 -6.77 -14.79 9.29
C PHE A 121 -6.24 -13.39 9.54
N LYS A 122 -4.98 -13.14 9.15
CA LYS A 122 -4.27 -11.89 9.34
C LYS A 122 -3.44 -11.64 8.09
N SER A 123 -3.58 -10.47 7.47
CA SER A 123 -2.72 -10.03 6.36
C SER A 123 -1.27 -9.86 6.82
N VAL A 124 -0.33 -9.71 5.88
CA VAL A 124 1.06 -9.36 6.21
C VAL A 124 1.09 -8.06 7.01
N THR A 125 0.37 -7.03 6.56
CA THR A 125 0.24 -5.76 7.28
C THR A 125 -0.31 -5.93 8.69
N THR A 126 -1.33 -6.78 8.88
CA THR A 126 -1.86 -7.07 10.22
C THR A 126 -0.83 -7.73 11.13
N VAL A 127 -0.09 -8.73 10.62
CA VAL A 127 0.99 -9.39 11.39
C VAL A 127 2.09 -8.40 11.74
N MET A 128 2.49 -7.56 10.79
CA MET A 128 3.46 -6.49 10.99
C MET A 128 3.00 -5.50 12.06
N SER A 129 1.78 -4.95 11.95
CA SER A 129 1.23 -3.98 12.89
C SER A 129 1.09 -4.53 14.32
N LEU A 130 0.84 -5.84 14.49
CA LEU A 130 0.82 -6.48 15.82
C LEU A 130 2.18 -6.43 16.54
N THR A 131 3.29 -6.25 15.84
CA THR A 131 4.61 -6.03 16.46
C THR A 131 4.74 -4.64 17.09
N CYS A 132 3.93 -3.69 16.62
CA CYS A 132 3.85 -2.33 17.13
C CYS A 132 2.39 -1.89 17.42
N PRO A 133 1.73 -2.39 18.48
CA PRO A 133 0.31 -2.16 18.74
C PRO A 133 -0.16 -0.69 18.70
N GLU A 134 0.70 0.27 19.02
CA GLU A 134 0.40 1.71 18.97
C GLU A 134 0.14 2.25 17.56
N VAL A 135 0.52 1.52 16.49
CA VAL A 135 0.32 1.96 15.11
C VAL A 135 -1.12 1.77 14.64
N PHE A 136 -1.94 0.95 15.33
CA PHE A 136 -3.29 0.62 14.87
C PHE A 136 -4.21 1.84 14.87
N SER A 137 -5.12 1.85 13.89
CA SER A 137 -6.30 2.71 13.84
C SER A 137 -7.56 1.85 13.96
N PHE A 138 -8.56 2.34 14.69
CA PHE A 138 -9.79 1.63 15.00
C PHE A 138 -11.02 2.31 14.40
N GLN A 139 -12.18 1.71 14.62
CA GLN A 139 -13.44 2.23 14.12
C GLN A 139 -13.75 3.64 14.65
N GLU A 140 -13.41 3.93 15.90
CA GLU A 140 -13.61 5.26 16.50
C GLU A 140 -12.72 6.32 15.82
N ASP A 141 -11.47 5.97 15.51
CA ASP A 141 -10.55 6.85 14.76
C ASP A 141 -11.13 7.16 13.38
N MET A 142 -11.69 6.16 12.68
CA MET A 142 -12.35 6.37 11.39
C MET A 142 -13.55 7.31 11.50
N ILE A 143 -14.44 7.09 12.48
CA ILE A 143 -15.65 7.91 12.67
C ILE A 143 -15.28 9.36 13.00
N SER A 144 -14.19 9.56 13.73
CA SER A 144 -13.65 10.88 14.07
C SER A 144 -12.73 11.47 12.99
N ASN A 145 -12.62 10.84 11.82
CA ASN A 145 -11.77 11.25 10.70
C ASN A 145 -10.26 11.32 11.04
N GLN A 146 -9.83 10.56 12.04
CA GLN A 146 -8.43 10.34 12.44
C GLN A 146 -7.86 9.03 11.89
N ALA A 147 -8.55 8.42 10.92
CA ALA A 147 -8.10 7.27 10.17
C ALA A 147 -8.82 7.20 8.81
N VAL A 148 -8.25 6.44 7.89
CA VAL A 148 -8.82 6.20 6.56
C VAL A 148 -9.26 4.75 6.47
N PHE A 149 -10.39 4.49 5.83
CA PHE A 149 -10.79 3.11 5.59
C PHE A 149 -10.13 2.60 4.31
N HIS A 150 -9.78 1.31 4.25
CA HIS A 150 -9.00 0.73 3.16
C HIS A 150 -9.63 0.89 1.75
N ASP A 151 -10.95 1.12 1.67
CA ASP A 151 -11.66 1.37 0.41
C ASP A 151 -11.80 2.86 0.04
N ILE A 152 -11.18 3.75 0.83
CA ILE A 152 -11.19 5.21 0.75
C ILE A 152 -12.55 5.83 1.10
N THR A 153 -13.67 5.26 0.65
CA THR A 153 -15.00 5.91 0.67
C THR A 153 -15.90 5.47 1.82
N ARG A 154 -15.55 4.40 2.53
CA ARG A 154 -16.37 3.66 3.52
C ARG A 154 -17.59 2.97 2.93
N GLU A 155 -17.74 2.95 1.60
CA GLU A 155 -18.92 2.37 0.95
C GLU A 155 -19.06 0.86 1.22
N SER A 156 -17.95 0.12 1.25
CA SER A 156 -17.97 -1.32 1.51
C SER A 156 -18.48 -1.66 2.92
N LEU A 157 -18.39 -0.73 3.87
CA LEU A 157 -18.89 -0.92 5.23
C LEU A 157 -20.42 -0.89 5.31
N LEU A 158 -21.11 -0.25 4.36
CA LEU A 158 -22.58 -0.19 4.35
C LEU A 158 -23.19 -1.61 4.31
N THR A 159 -22.57 -2.50 3.54
CA THR A 159 -22.97 -3.92 3.46
C THR A 159 -22.71 -4.71 4.74
N LYS A 160 -21.93 -4.16 5.66
CA LYS A 160 -21.56 -4.73 6.96
C LYS A 160 -22.31 -4.08 8.13
N GLY A 161 -23.34 -3.27 7.85
CA GLY A 161 -24.18 -2.64 8.86
C GLY A 161 -23.68 -1.31 9.40
N TYR A 162 -22.67 -0.69 8.77
CA TYR A 162 -22.24 0.67 9.09
C TYR A 162 -23.34 1.68 8.74
N THR A 163 -23.62 2.58 9.69
CA THR A 163 -24.67 3.61 9.57
C THR A 163 -24.12 5.03 9.53
N GLY A 164 -22.79 5.20 9.56
CA GLY A 164 -22.15 6.50 9.44
C GLY A 164 -22.05 6.99 7.99
N PRO A 165 -21.51 8.20 7.77
CA PRO A 165 -21.41 8.77 6.44
C PRO A 165 -20.33 8.07 5.60
N VAL A 166 -20.67 7.81 4.34
CA VAL A 166 -19.67 7.63 3.28
C VAL A 166 -18.99 8.96 2.98
N ILE A 167 -17.74 8.93 2.55
CA ILE A 167 -16.93 10.12 2.27
C ILE A 167 -16.40 10.11 0.84
N LYS A 168 -16.05 11.29 0.32
CA LYS A 168 -15.43 11.37 -1.01
C LYS A 168 -13.95 11.01 -0.92
N PRO A 169 -13.35 10.53 -2.03
CA PRO A 169 -11.91 10.30 -2.10
C PRO A 169 -11.04 11.49 -1.69
N ALA A 170 -11.45 12.72 -2.05
CA ALA A 170 -10.74 13.94 -1.64
C ALA A 170 -10.76 14.15 -0.11
N ASP A 171 -11.89 13.86 0.57
CA ASP A 171 -12.01 13.99 2.02
C ASP A 171 -11.11 12.95 2.72
N ALA A 172 -11.04 11.73 2.19
CA ALA A 172 -10.14 10.69 2.68
C ALA A 172 -8.65 11.08 2.53
N ALA A 173 -8.29 11.74 1.43
CA ALA A 173 -6.94 12.27 1.24
C ALA A 173 -6.60 13.34 2.29
N GLU A 174 -7.56 14.23 2.60
CA GLU A 174 -7.40 15.23 3.67
C GLU A 174 -7.19 14.54 5.02
N HIS A 175 -8.00 13.53 5.35
CA HIS A 175 -7.86 12.77 6.60
C HIS A 175 -6.48 12.10 6.70
N LEU A 176 -5.97 11.50 5.62
CA LEU A 176 -4.64 10.89 5.62
C LEU A 176 -3.54 11.94 5.88
N VAL A 177 -3.62 13.09 5.20
CA VAL A 177 -2.66 14.18 5.37
C VAL A 177 -2.68 14.69 6.80
N GLN A 178 -3.86 15.04 7.34
CA GLN A 178 -3.99 15.55 8.70
C GLN A 178 -3.49 14.55 9.74
N LEU A 179 -3.82 13.26 9.58
CA LEU A 179 -3.30 12.20 10.43
C LEU A 179 -1.78 12.16 10.40
N SER A 180 -1.18 12.20 9.20
CA SER A 180 0.27 12.07 9.02
C SER A 180 1.07 13.21 9.66
N LEU A 181 0.47 14.37 9.89
CA LEU A 181 1.12 15.49 10.57
C LEU A 181 1.51 15.16 12.02
N ALA A 182 0.87 14.18 12.65
CA ALA A 182 1.19 13.75 14.02
C ALA A 182 2.31 12.70 14.11
N TYR A 183 2.76 12.14 12.97
CA TYR A 183 3.72 11.03 12.95
C TYR A 183 4.93 11.34 12.07
N ASP A 184 6.02 10.62 12.28
CA ASP A 184 7.16 10.67 11.37
C ASP A 184 6.83 9.86 10.11
N PHE A 185 6.25 8.68 10.29
CA PHE A 185 5.87 7.76 9.22
C PHE A 185 4.40 7.37 9.29
N THR A 186 3.70 7.38 8.16
CA THR A 186 2.31 6.89 8.05
C THR A 186 2.19 5.96 6.87
N LEU A 187 1.70 4.74 7.10
CA LEU A 187 1.38 3.76 6.06
C LEU A 187 -0.13 3.76 5.80
N PHE A 188 -0.55 3.86 4.55
CA PHE A 188 -1.92 3.59 4.10
C PHE A 188 -1.88 2.48 3.04
N GLU A 189 -2.72 1.46 3.19
CA GLU A 189 -2.81 0.31 2.30
C GLU A 189 -4.11 0.36 1.50
N PHE A 190 -3.99 0.29 0.17
CA PHE A 190 -5.13 0.19 -0.74
C PHE A 190 -5.06 -1.14 -1.49
N PHE A 191 -5.74 -2.16 -0.96
CA PHE A 191 -5.77 -3.50 -1.56
C PHE A 191 -6.93 -3.74 -2.55
N GLN A 192 -7.78 -2.73 -2.77
CA GLN A 192 -8.96 -2.90 -3.62
C GLN A 192 -8.60 -3.09 -5.10
N SER A 193 -7.44 -2.61 -5.54
CA SER A 193 -6.95 -2.79 -6.91
C SER A 193 -6.66 -4.25 -7.23
N ASP A 194 -6.06 -5.00 -6.31
CA ASP A 194 -5.83 -6.43 -6.49
C ASP A 194 -7.14 -7.22 -6.59
N LEU A 195 -8.11 -6.91 -5.73
CA LEU A 195 -9.45 -7.51 -5.80
C LEU A 195 -10.16 -7.21 -7.13
N ALA A 196 -10.01 -5.99 -7.66
CA ALA A 196 -10.58 -5.60 -8.93
C ALA A 196 -9.89 -6.29 -10.12
N GLY A 197 -8.56 -6.45 -10.08
CA GLY A 197 -7.82 -7.22 -11.07
C GLY A 197 -8.25 -8.68 -11.11
N HIS A 198 -8.35 -9.33 -9.94
CA HIS A 198 -8.82 -10.72 -9.84
C HIS A 198 -10.26 -10.94 -10.33
N SER A 199 -11.12 -9.91 -10.30
CA SER A 199 -12.48 -10.04 -10.81
C SER A 199 -12.50 -10.25 -12.33
N GLY A 200 -11.49 -9.73 -13.04
CA GLY A 200 -11.37 -9.77 -14.50
C GLY A 200 -12.44 -8.93 -15.20
N LYS A 201 -13.07 -7.98 -14.50
CA LYS A 201 -14.12 -7.11 -15.04
C LYS A 201 -13.60 -5.70 -15.22
N MET A 202 -13.45 -5.29 -16.48
CA MET A 202 -12.91 -3.97 -16.85
C MET A 202 -13.60 -2.82 -16.11
N GLU A 203 -14.94 -2.82 -16.06
CA GLU A 203 -15.71 -1.76 -15.39
C GLU A 203 -15.41 -1.67 -13.88
N GLU A 204 -15.19 -2.81 -13.20
CA GLU A 204 -14.83 -2.80 -11.77
C GLU A 204 -13.41 -2.27 -11.56
N ALA A 205 -12.47 -2.61 -12.45
CA ALA A 205 -11.11 -2.10 -12.43
C ALA A 205 -11.05 -0.60 -12.72
N GLU A 206 -11.76 -0.11 -13.73
CA GLU A 206 -11.85 1.32 -14.05
C GLU A 206 -12.47 2.12 -12.92
N ARG A 207 -13.54 1.60 -12.28
CA ARG A 207 -14.15 2.25 -11.11
C ARG A 207 -13.18 2.30 -9.93
N CYS A 208 -12.48 1.20 -9.64
CA CYS A 208 -11.48 1.14 -8.57
C CYS A 208 -10.36 2.16 -8.80
N LEU A 209 -9.80 2.20 -10.01
CA LEU A 209 -8.74 3.14 -10.39
C LEU A 209 -9.22 4.59 -10.39
N SER A 210 -10.47 4.86 -10.81
CA SER A 210 -11.06 6.20 -10.74
C SER A 210 -11.20 6.69 -9.29
N THR A 211 -11.62 5.81 -8.36
CA THR A 211 -11.68 6.12 -6.92
C THR A 211 -10.29 6.40 -6.37
N LEU A 212 -9.31 5.56 -6.70
CA LEU A 212 -7.92 5.74 -6.29
C LEU A 212 -7.33 7.05 -6.84
N ASP A 213 -7.58 7.37 -8.11
CA ASP A 213 -7.08 8.59 -8.75
C ASP A 213 -7.66 9.86 -8.12
N ALA A 214 -8.96 9.84 -7.81
CA ALA A 214 -9.65 10.94 -7.12
C ALA A 214 -9.17 11.14 -5.67
N PHE A 215 -8.51 10.14 -5.08
CA PHE A 215 -7.81 10.24 -3.81
C PHE A 215 -6.37 10.73 -3.99
N ILE A 216 -5.64 10.18 -4.96
CA ILE A 216 -4.23 10.50 -5.21
C ILE A 216 -4.04 11.96 -5.63
N GLY A 217 -4.91 12.52 -6.47
CA GLY A 217 -4.78 13.91 -6.93
C GLY A 217 -4.66 14.91 -5.77
N PRO A 218 -5.70 15.02 -4.90
CA PRO A 218 -5.65 15.87 -3.72
C PRO A 218 -4.55 15.48 -2.72
N LEU A 219 -4.27 14.18 -2.54
CA LEU A 219 -3.21 13.73 -1.64
C LEU A 219 -1.84 14.29 -2.03
N VAL A 220 -1.50 14.29 -3.32
CA VAL A 220 -0.21 14.81 -3.81
C VAL A 220 -0.11 16.32 -3.61
N GLU A 221 -1.18 17.06 -3.93
CA GLU A 221 -1.24 18.52 -3.77
C GLU A 221 -1.07 18.91 -2.29
N MET A 222 -1.85 18.29 -1.41
CA MET A 222 -1.74 18.56 0.02
C MET A 222 -0.41 18.07 0.61
N ALA A 223 0.11 16.91 0.19
CA ALA A 223 1.42 16.44 0.65
C ALA A 223 2.52 17.45 0.32
N HIS A 224 2.48 18.04 -0.87
CA HIS A 224 3.38 19.13 -1.24
C HIS A 224 3.22 20.35 -0.30
N ASP A 225 1.99 20.83 -0.10
CA ASP A 225 1.72 22.02 0.70
C ASP A 225 2.11 21.87 2.18
N PHE A 226 2.00 20.66 2.71
CA PHE A 226 2.39 20.33 4.09
C PHE A 226 3.83 19.80 4.22
N ASN A 227 4.64 19.82 3.16
CA ASN A 227 6.01 19.30 3.13
C ASN A 227 6.12 17.82 3.59
N ILE A 228 5.15 17.01 3.19
CA ILE A 228 5.14 15.56 3.38
C ILE A 228 5.82 14.90 2.19
N PHE A 229 6.75 14.00 2.47
CA PHE A 229 7.40 13.19 1.45
C PHE A 229 6.52 11.97 1.15
N LEU A 230 5.96 11.91 -0.05
CA LEU A 230 5.05 10.84 -0.46
C LEU A 230 5.83 9.74 -1.18
N VAL A 231 5.65 8.49 -0.73
CA VAL A 231 6.18 7.28 -1.36
C VAL A 231 5.00 6.42 -1.79
N ILE A 232 5.04 5.86 -3.00
CA ILE A 232 4.02 4.92 -3.48
C ILE A 232 4.72 3.68 -4.03
N ALA A 233 4.22 2.49 -3.68
CA ALA A 233 4.75 1.23 -4.20
C ALA A 233 3.64 0.19 -4.36
N SER A 234 3.89 -0.78 -5.23
CA SER A 234 3.16 -2.05 -5.29
C SER A 234 4.11 -3.22 -5.07
N ASP A 235 3.60 -4.38 -4.71
CA ASP A 235 4.35 -5.59 -4.43
C ASP A 235 4.27 -6.62 -5.57
N HIS A 236 3.27 -6.51 -6.46
CA HIS A 236 3.16 -7.27 -7.70
C HIS A 236 2.22 -6.59 -8.72
N GLY A 237 2.24 -7.08 -9.96
CA GLY A 237 1.25 -6.72 -10.98
C GLY A 237 0.00 -7.61 -10.94
N ASN A 238 -1.13 -7.06 -11.35
CA ASN A 238 -2.41 -7.73 -11.52
C ASN A 238 -3.32 -6.88 -12.42
N ILE A 239 -3.78 -5.72 -11.93
CA ILE A 239 -4.84 -4.93 -12.55
C ILE A 239 -4.45 -4.32 -13.92
N GLU A 240 -3.16 -4.23 -14.24
CA GLU A 240 -2.69 -3.71 -15.53
C GLU A 240 -2.88 -4.67 -16.71
N ASP A 241 -3.35 -5.90 -16.44
CA ASP A 241 -3.65 -6.89 -17.46
C ASP A 241 -4.97 -7.64 -17.18
N MET A 242 -6.08 -7.05 -17.65
CA MET A 242 -7.41 -7.65 -17.48
C MET A 242 -7.65 -8.87 -18.39
N SER A 243 -6.67 -9.27 -19.21
CA SER A 243 -6.75 -10.50 -20.02
C SER A 243 -6.46 -11.76 -19.20
N VAL A 244 -5.78 -11.61 -18.07
CA VAL A 244 -5.52 -12.66 -17.08
C VAL A 244 -6.17 -12.31 -15.76
N LYS A 245 -6.52 -13.33 -14.96
CA LYS A 245 -7.08 -13.15 -13.61
C LYS A 245 -6.08 -13.44 -12.50
N SER A 246 -4.83 -13.70 -12.88
CA SER A 246 -3.71 -13.98 -11.98
C SER A 246 -2.76 -12.79 -11.98
N HIS A 247 -1.82 -12.80 -11.05
CA HIS A 247 -0.74 -11.82 -11.06
C HIS A 247 0.11 -11.91 -12.32
N THR A 248 0.85 -10.85 -12.59
CA THR A 248 1.76 -10.75 -13.73
C THR A 248 3.22 -10.73 -13.25
N ARG A 249 4.16 -10.82 -14.20
CA ARG A 249 5.59 -10.62 -13.97
C ARG A 249 6.04 -9.21 -14.37
N ASN A 250 5.09 -8.30 -14.59
CA ASN A 250 5.41 -6.92 -14.95
C ASN A 250 6.13 -6.25 -13.78
N PRO A 251 7.08 -5.34 -14.06
CA PRO A 251 7.64 -4.51 -13.00
C PRO A 251 6.56 -3.65 -12.37
N VAL A 252 6.76 -3.23 -11.13
CA VAL A 252 5.78 -2.44 -10.36
C VAL A 252 6.23 -0.99 -10.24
N PRO A 253 5.31 -0.02 -10.05
CA PRO A 253 5.69 1.36 -9.83
C PRO A 253 6.32 1.54 -8.46
N PHE A 254 7.42 2.29 -8.41
CA PHE A 254 7.96 2.89 -7.19
C PHE A 254 8.10 4.39 -7.39
N ILE A 255 7.32 5.17 -6.66
CA ILE A 255 7.14 6.61 -6.89
C ILE A 255 7.58 7.35 -5.64
N ALA A 256 8.27 8.48 -5.82
CA ALA A 256 8.59 9.40 -4.74
C ALA A 256 8.29 10.86 -5.14
N CYS A 257 7.63 11.58 -4.24
CA CYS A 257 7.32 13.00 -4.41
C CYS A 257 7.77 13.80 -3.18
N GLY A 258 8.37 14.97 -3.41
CA GLY A 258 8.90 15.84 -2.37
C GLY A 258 10.39 16.18 -2.60
N GLU A 259 10.93 17.02 -1.73
CA GLU A 259 12.33 17.41 -1.78
C GLU A 259 13.25 16.19 -1.65
N GLY A 260 14.22 16.05 -2.56
CA GLY A 260 15.15 14.92 -2.55
C GLY A 260 14.66 13.64 -3.25
N ALA A 261 13.48 13.64 -3.87
CA ALA A 261 12.90 12.47 -4.56
C ALA A 261 13.87 11.80 -5.55
N ASN A 262 14.61 12.57 -6.36
CA ASN A 262 15.58 12.01 -7.31
C ASN A 262 16.67 11.16 -6.62
N LYS A 263 17.17 11.62 -5.47
CA LYS A 263 18.17 10.88 -4.67
C LYS A 263 17.55 9.66 -4.01
N PHE A 264 16.30 9.77 -3.58
CA PHE A 264 15.54 8.67 -2.98
C PHE A 264 15.32 7.52 -3.96
N LEU A 265 14.99 7.83 -5.21
CA LEU A 265 14.76 6.86 -6.29
C LEU A 265 16.07 6.24 -6.84
N SER A 266 17.19 6.95 -6.74
CA SER A 266 18.47 6.50 -7.30
C SER A 266 18.93 5.14 -6.75
N GLY A 267 19.14 4.18 -7.66
CA GLY A 267 19.72 2.87 -7.36
C GLY A 267 18.74 1.84 -6.78
N ILE A 268 17.45 2.15 -6.71
CA ILE A 268 16.39 1.19 -6.37
C ILE A 268 16.16 0.28 -7.56
N THR A 269 16.07 -1.03 -7.33
CA THR A 269 15.85 -2.01 -8.41
C THR A 269 14.78 -3.05 -8.08
N SER A 270 14.49 -3.31 -6.81
CA SER A 270 13.51 -4.33 -6.40
C SER A 270 12.70 -3.87 -5.19
N ILE A 271 11.53 -4.49 -4.97
CA ILE A 271 10.68 -4.23 -3.81
C ILE A 271 11.39 -4.46 -2.46
N THR A 272 12.47 -5.26 -2.42
CA THR A 272 13.31 -5.42 -1.22
C THR A 272 14.06 -4.14 -0.83
N ASP A 273 14.25 -3.20 -1.77
CA ASP A 273 14.97 -1.95 -1.52
C ASP A 273 14.07 -0.89 -0.85
N VAL A 274 12.74 -1.08 -0.86
CA VAL A 274 11.74 -0.09 -0.42
C VAL A 274 11.90 0.24 1.07
N THR A 275 11.78 -0.75 1.96
CA THR A 275 11.93 -0.51 3.41
C THR A 275 13.31 0.03 3.77
N PRO A 276 14.44 -0.55 3.31
CA PRO A 276 15.77 0.03 3.56
C PRO A 276 15.89 1.48 3.09
N ARG A 277 15.29 1.83 1.94
CA ARG A 277 15.30 3.20 1.44
C ARG A 277 14.51 4.16 2.33
N ILE A 278 13.31 3.78 2.74
CA ILE A 278 12.49 4.61 3.64
C ILE A 278 13.23 4.83 4.96
N VAL A 279 13.73 3.76 5.58
CA VAL A 279 14.43 3.83 6.86
C VAL A 279 15.69 4.68 6.77
N ASN A 280 16.47 4.59 5.69
CA ASN A 280 17.67 5.41 5.50
C ASN A 280 17.39 6.90 5.24
N ALA A 281 16.14 7.26 4.87
CA ALA A 281 15.76 8.63 4.60
C ALA A 281 15.24 9.39 5.84
N MET A 282 14.98 8.68 6.95
CA MET A 282 14.49 9.24 8.21
C MET A 282 15.59 9.33 9.26
#